data_AF-A0A510KGV3-F1
#
_entry.id   AF-A0A510KGV3-F1
#
_cell.length_a   1.000
_cell.length_b   1.000
_cell.length_c   1.000
_cell.angle_alpha   90.00
_cell.angle_beta   90.00
_cell.angle_gamma   90.00
#
_symmetry.space_group_name_H-M   'P 1'
#
loop_
_entity.id
_entity.type
_entity.pdbx_description
1 polymer ?
#
loop_
_entity_poly.entity_id
_entity_poly.type
_entity_poly.pdbx_seq_one_letter_code
_entity_poly.pdbx_strand_id
1 'polypeptide(L)'
;MGKEILFTEQQIEQLKEKGLIIESNNNAKEILKHFSSFDVIEVYEKLFMKDGRFKENITIEKIFQFYHYDRSIQNILFKYTVYIERVFKNKMASVISENLGVRKEEYLNIKNYILRNDSGEIIRNVIEEINELSGDENPYILFKKVTFSKMTSLYDFLSEEIKEKIIPFNFLQTEKMEAKELFRNSLILIRKK
;
A
#
# COMPACT_ATOMS: atom_id res chain seq x y z
N MET A 1 -1.20 -34.22 -13.54
CA MET A 1 -2.49 -34.62 -12.97
C MET A 1 -2.38 -35.57 -11.77
N GLY A 2 -1.78 -36.77 -11.86
CA GLY A 2 -1.75 -37.71 -10.71
C GLY A 2 -0.95 -37.24 -9.48
N LYS A 3 0.16 -36.50 -9.67
CA LYS A 3 0.98 -35.98 -8.55
C LYS A 3 0.31 -34.83 -7.79
N GLU A 4 -0.42 -33.95 -8.48
CA GLU A 4 -1.12 -32.81 -7.86
C GLU A 4 -2.29 -33.29 -6.99
N ILE A 5 -3.06 -34.28 -7.46
CA ILE A 5 -4.16 -34.87 -6.70
C ILE A 5 -3.64 -35.50 -5.40
N LEU A 6 -2.54 -36.26 -5.48
CA LEU A 6 -1.92 -36.90 -4.32
C LEU A 6 -1.41 -35.86 -3.29
N PHE A 7 -0.86 -34.74 -3.76
CA PHE A 7 -0.39 -33.66 -2.91
C PHE A 7 -1.54 -32.96 -2.17
N THR A 8 -2.64 -32.65 -2.87
CA THR A 8 -3.83 -32.03 -2.24
C THR A 8 -4.48 -32.95 -1.21
N GLU A 9 -4.56 -34.25 -1.46
CA GLU A 9 -5.08 -35.21 -0.47
C GLU A 9 -4.20 -35.29 0.77
N GLN A 10 -2.88 -35.33 0.61
CA GLN A 10 -1.94 -35.30 1.74
C GLN A 10 -2.08 -34.02 2.57
N GLN A 11 -2.26 -32.86 1.92
CA GLN A 11 -2.49 -31.59 2.61
C GLN A 11 -3.79 -31.62 3.42
N ILE A 12 -4.87 -32.17 2.87
CA ILE A 12 -6.15 -32.30 3.57
C ILE A 12 -6.01 -33.14 4.84
N GLU A 13 -5.29 -34.26 4.77
CA GLU A 13 -5.07 -35.10 5.95
C GLU A 13 -4.21 -34.40 7.01
N GLN A 14 -3.14 -33.70 6.61
CA GLN A 14 -2.32 -32.88 7.54
C GLN A 14 -3.15 -31.80 8.25
N LEU A 15 -4.11 -31.19 7.55
CA LEU A 15 -5.00 -30.19 8.15
C LEU A 15 -5.96 -30.82 9.15
N LYS A 16 -6.49 -32.01 8.86
CA LYS A 16 -7.33 -32.78 9.81
C LYS A 16 -6.55 -33.19 11.06
N GLU A 17 -5.31 -33.66 10.92
CA GLU A 17 -4.44 -34.02 12.05
C GLU A 17 -4.21 -32.83 13.00
N LYS A 18 -4.06 -31.63 12.42
CA LYS A 18 -3.95 -30.36 13.15
C LYS A 18 -5.27 -29.91 13.80
N GLY A 19 -6.39 -30.59 13.56
CA GLY A 19 -7.70 -30.32 14.17
C GLY A 19 -8.65 -29.47 13.31
N LEU A 20 -8.36 -29.29 12.01
CA LEU A 20 -9.28 -28.60 11.10
C LEU A 20 -10.47 -29.50 10.77
N ILE A 21 -11.68 -28.96 10.89
CA ILE A 21 -12.89 -29.67 10.47
C ILE A 21 -13.02 -29.55 8.95
N ILE A 22 -13.06 -30.70 8.27
CA ILE A 22 -13.30 -30.78 6.82
C ILE A 22 -14.56 -31.62 6.61
N GLU A 23 -15.69 -30.95 6.42
CA GLU A 23 -17.00 -31.59 6.23
C GLU A 23 -17.12 -32.19 4.83
N SER A 24 -16.57 -31.51 3.81
CA SER A 24 -16.53 -31.95 2.43
C SER A 24 -15.10 -31.96 1.89
N ASN A 25 -14.54 -33.15 1.70
CA ASN A 25 -13.25 -33.32 1.04
C ASN A 25 -13.24 -32.72 -0.37
N ASN A 26 -14.37 -32.75 -1.09
CA ASN A 26 -14.45 -32.17 -2.44
C ASN A 26 -14.34 -30.64 -2.40
N ASN A 27 -15.03 -29.98 -1.46
CA ASN A 27 -14.93 -28.53 -1.31
C ASN A 27 -13.52 -28.12 -0.89
N ALA A 28 -12.92 -28.85 0.06
CA ALA A 28 -11.55 -28.62 0.48
C ALA A 28 -10.55 -28.75 -0.69
N LYS A 29 -10.72 -29.76 -1.55
CA LYS A 29 -9.92 -29.93 -2.76
C LYS A 29 -10.07 -28.75 -3.72
N GLU A 30 -11.30 -28.31 -3.98
CA GLU A 30 -11.55 -27.16 -4.87
C GLU A 30 -10.92 -25.88 -4.32
N ILE A 31 -11.06 -25.62 -3.01
CA ILE A 31 -10.41 -24.48 -2.35
C ILE A 31 -8.89 -24.57 -2.52
N LEU A 32 -8.28 -25.70 -2.14
CA LEU A 32 -6.81 -25.86 -2.12
C LEU A 32 -6.18 -25.96 -3.53
N LYS A 33 -6.97 -26.31 -4.54
CA LYS A 33 -6.55 -26.31 -5.94
C LYS A 33 -6.50 -24.90 -6.53
N HIS A 34 -7.43 -24.04 -6.13
CA HIS A 34 -7.52 -22.67 -6.64
C HIS A 34 -6.78 -21.64 -5.78
N PHE A 35 -6.62 -21.92 -4.50
CA PHE A 35 -5.95 -21.08 -3.52
C PHE A 35 -4.96 -21.92 -2.73
N SER A 36 -3.70 -21.49 -2.65
CA SER A 36 -2.71 -22.29 -1.93
C SER A 36 -3.09 -22.41 -0.44
N SER A 37 -2.70 -23.51 0.19
CA SER A 37 -2.84 -23.66 1.65
C SER A 37 -2.15 -22.53 2.40
N PHE A 38 -1.07 -21.99 1.84
CA PHE A 38 -0.40 -20.82 2.39
C PHE A 38 -1.34 -19.61 2.44
N ASP A 39 -1.96 -19.27 1.31
CA ASP A 39 -2.81 -18.08 1.17
C ASP A 39 -4.08 -18.15 2.02
N VAL A 40 -4.66 -19.34 2.16
CA VAL A 40 -5.94 -19.53 2.87
C VAL A 40 -5.72 -19.89 4.33
N ILE A 41 -4.66 -20.59 4.69
CA ILE A 41 -4.51 -21.17 6.03
C ILE A 41 -3.33 -20.52 6.75
N GLU A 42 -2.12 -20.59 6.20
CA GLU A 42 -0.90 -20.12 6.87
C GLU A 42 -0.93 -18.63 7.22
N VAL A 43 -1.43 -17.80 6.30
CA VAL A 43 -1.59 -16.36 6.51
C VAL A 43 -2.47 -16.02 7.73
N TYR A 44 -3.45 -16.87 8.04
CA TYR A 44 -4.41 -16.64 9.13
C TYR A 44 -4.22 -17.55 10.33
N GLU A 45 -3.10 -18.27 10.43
CA GLU A 45 -2.83 -19.21 11.54
C GLU A 45 -3.00 -18.55 12.90
N LYS A 46 -2.50 -17.33 13.08
CA LYS A 46 -2.60 -16.61 14.36
C LYS A 46 -4.05 -16.39 14.81
N LEU A 47 -5.00 -16.35 13.88
CA LEU A 47 -6.43 -16.16 14.18
C LEU A 47 -7.13 -17.48 14.49
N PHE A 48 -6.77 -18.56 13.80
CA PHE A 48 -7.49 -19.82 13.84
C PHE A 48 -6.77 -20.95 14.58
N MET A 49 -5.49 -20.79 14.90
CA MET A 49 -4.66 -21.78 15.57
C MET A 49 -4.15 -21.29 16.92
N LYS A 50 -3.89 -22.25 17.80
CA LYS A 50 -3.22 -22.09 19.09
C LYS A 50 -2.36 -23.33 19.32
N ASP A 51 -1.10 -23.13 19.74
CA ASP A 51 -0.16 -24.22 20.05
C ASP A 51 -0.01 -25.26 18.91
N GLY A 52 0.02 -24.78 17.66
CA GLY A 52 0.20 -25.62 16.48
C GLY A 52 -1.04 -26.42 16.04
N ARG A 53 -2.22 -26.19 16.66
CA ARG A 53 -3.48 -26.83 16.30
C ARG A 53 -4.59 -25.82 16.05
N PHE A 54 -5.59 -26.19 15.25
CA PHE A 54 -6.78 -25.35 15.06
C PHE A 54 -7.60 -25.27 16.36
N LYS A 55 -8.18 -24.11 16.60
CA LYS A 55 -9.15 -23.89 17.69
C LYS A 55 -10.39 -24.76 17.44
N GLU A 56 -11.17 -24.99 18.50
CA GLU A 56 -12.41 -25.77 18.38
C GLU A 56 -13.39 -25.15 17.36
N ASN A 57 -14.11 -26.02 16.65
CA ASN A 57 -15.17 -25.64 15.70
C ASN A 57 -14.69 -24.73 14.55
N ILE A 58 -13.47 -24.93 14.07
CA ILE A 58 -12.94 -24.27 12.88
C ILE A 58 -13.03 -25.21 11.67
N THR A 59 -13.77 -24.78 10.65
CA THR A 59 -13.87 -25.46 9.35
C THR A 59 -13.00 -24.77 8.30
N ILE A 60 -12.61 -25.49 7.25
CA ILE A 60 -11.89 -24.88 6.12
C ILE A 60 -12.74 -23.79 5.43
N GLU A 61 -14.06 -23.97 5.35
CA GLU A 61 -15.00 -22.99 4.80
C GLU A 61 -15.02 -21.70 5.62
N LYS A 62 -14.93 -21.78 6.94
CA LYS A 62 -14.88 -20.61 7.83
C LYS A 62 -13.60 -19.80 7.62
N ILE A 63 -12.47 -20.47 7.45
CA ILE A 63 -11.20 -19.82 7.14
C ILE A 63 -11.28 -19.18 5.74
N PHE A 64 -11.83 -19.89 4.76
CA PHE A 64 -11.99 -19.40 3.40
C PHE A 64 -12.95 -18.19 3.30
N GLN A 65 -14.03 -18.19 4.08
CA GLN A 65 -14.92 -17.04 4.22
C GLN A 65 -14.17 -15.83 4.80
N PHE A 66 -13.33 -16.05 5.82
CA PHE A 66 -12.51 -14.99 6.39
C PHE A 66 -11.50 -14.44 5.38
N TYR A 67 -10.85 -15.30 4.59
CA TYR A 67 -9.99 -14.89 3.49
C TYR A 67 -10.72 -13.93 2.54
N HIS A 68 -11.95 -14.26 2.14
CA HIS A 68 -12.74 -13.37 1.28
C HIS A 68 -13.09 -12.02 1.93
N TYR A 69 -13.38 -12.00 3.23
CA TYR A 69 -13.61 -10.74 3.95
C TYR A 69 -12.36 -9.87 4.04
N ASP A 70 -11.21 -10.46 4.38
CA ASP A 70 -9.93 -9.73 4.39
C ASP A 70 -9.62 -9.15 3.01
N ARG A 71 -9.74 -9.95 1.93
CA ARG A 71 -9.57 -9.47 0.56
C ARG A 71 -10.55 -8.36 0.19
N SER A 72 -11.79 -8.42 0.67
CA SER A 72 -12.79 -7.38 0.42
C SER A 72 -12.39 -6.06 1.08
N ILE A 73 -11.90 -6.10 2.33
CA ILE A 73 -11.37 -4.92 3.03
C ILE A 73 -10.13 -4.37 2.33
N GLN A 74 -9.21 -5.24 1.92
CA GLN A 74 -8.01 -4.85 1.16
C GLN A 74 -8.37 -4.16 -0.15
N ASN A 75 -9.37 -4.66 -0.88
CA ASN A 75 -9.83 -4.05 -2.14
C ASN A 75 -10.45 -2.66 -1.92
N ILE A 76 -11.23 -2.48 -0.84
CA ILE A 76 -11.76 -1.16 -0.47
C ILE A 76 -10.63 -0.19 -0.17
N LEU A 77 -9.65 -0.62 0.64
CA LEU A 77 -8.48 0.21 0.97
C LEU A 77 -7.68 0.55 -0.29
N PHE A 78 -7.43 -0.42 -1.17
CA PHE A 78 -6.71 -0.21 -2.42
C PHE A 78 -7.41 0.83 -3.32
N LYS A 79 -8.73 0.72 -3.48
CA LYS A 79 -9.53 1.69 -4.24
C LYS A 79 -9.31 3.12 -3.73
N TYR A 80 -9.37 3.32 -2.42
CA TYR A 80 -9.19 4.65 -1.83
C TYR A 80 -7.74 5.11 -1.84
N THR A 81 -6.75 4.22 -1.70
CA THR A 81 -5.33 4.54 -1.88
C THR A 81 -5.06 5.12 -3.27
N VAL A 82 -5.56 4.47 -4.34
CA VAL A 82 -5.40 4.96 -5.71
C VAL A 82 -6.05 6.32 -5.90
N TYR A 83 -7.22 6.54 -5.30
CA TYR A 83 -7.90 7.83 -5.35
C TYR A 83 -7.09 8.94 -4.64
N ILE A 84 -6.61 8.66 -3.42
CA ILE A 84 -5.79 9.59 -2.63
C ILE A 84 -4.50 9.92 -3.37
N GLU A 85 -3.81 8.93 -3.92
CA GLU A 85 -2.59 9.13 -4.71
C GLU A 85 -2.84 10.08 -5.89
N ARG A 86 -3.94 9.88 -6.64
CA ARG A 86 -4.30 10.73 -7.77
C ARG A 86 -4.56 12.17 -7.33
N VAL A 87 -5.34 12.38 -6.26
CA VAL A 87 -5.63 13.71 -5.72
C VAL A 87 -4.35 14.39 -5.26
N PHE A 88 -3.51 13.67 -4.51
CA PHE A 88 -2.24 14.17 -4.00
C PHE A 88 -1.30 14.59 -5.14
N LYS A 89 -1.10 13.72 -6.15
CA LYS A 89 -0.24 14.02 -7.31
C LYS A 89 -0.72 15.23 -8.11
N ASN A 90 -2.03 15.34 -8.33
CA ASN A 90 -2.60 16.50 -9.02
C ASN A 90 -2.38 17.79 -8.22
N LYS A 91 -2.55 17.73 -6.89
CA LYS A 91 -2.34 18.90 -6.04
C LYS A 91 -0.86 19.28 -5.93
N MET A 92 0.03 18.29 -5.82
CA MET A 92 1.48 18.49 -5.95
C MET A 92 1.82 19.18 -7.26
N ALA A 93 1.29 18.70 -8.40
CA ALA A 93 1.55 19.29 -9.71
C ALA A 93 1.12 20.77 -9.80
N SER A 94 -0.08 21.10 -9.32
CA SER A 94 -0.57 22.50 -9.26
C SER A 94 0.33 23.38 -8.41
N VAL A 95 0.55 22.99 -7.15
CA VAL A 95 1.32 23.83 -6.21
C VAL A 95 2.77 23.96 -6.66
N ILE A 96 3.40 22.89 -7.12
CA ILE A 96 4.78 22.94 -7.62
C ILE A 96 4.87 23.80 -8.88
N SER A 97 3.92 23.68 -9.82
CA SER A 97 3.89 24.54 -11.01
C SER A 97 3.81 26.02 -10.65
N GLU A 98 2.96 26.37 -9.67
CA GLU A 98 2.73 27.74 -9.22
C GLU A 98 3.91 28.33 -8.43
N ASN A 99 4.62 27.51 -7.65
CA ASN A 99 5.63 28.01 -6.70
C ASN A 99 7.07 27.79 -7.18
N LEU A 100 7.32 26.73 -7.96
CA LEU A 100 8.66 26.31 -8.37
C LEU A 100 8.88 26.35 -9.89
N GLY A 101 7.84 26.52 -10.70
CA GLY A 101 7.92 26.58 -12.16
C GLY A 101 7.42 25.33 -12.88
N VAL A 102 7.33 25.41 -14.21
CA VAL A 102 6.73 24.36 -15.06
C VAL A 102 7.75 23.58 -15.87
N ARG A 103 8.99 24.09 -16.02
CA ARG A 103 10.08 23.39 -16.69
C ARG A 103 10.80 22.47 -15.73
N LYS A 104 11.26 21.33 -16.22
CA LYS A 104 11.83 20.27 -15.38
C LYS A 104 13.00 20.75 -14.54
N GLU A 105 13.87 21.59 -15.10
CA GLU A 105 15.04 22.16 -14.41
C GLU A 105 14.67 23.16 -13.31
N GLU A 106 13.46 23.72 -13.35
CA GLU A 106 12.95 24.64 -12.33
C GLU A 106 12.45 23.84 -11.13
N TYR A 107 11.46 22.97 -11.34
CA TYR A 107 10.80 22.29 -10.23
C TYR A 107 11.58 21.11 -9.66
N LEU A 108 12.55 20.54 -10.39
CA LEU A 108 13.50 19.54 -9.86
C LEU A 108 14.82 20.15 -9.39
N ASN A 109 14.93 21.48 -9.34
CA ASN A 109 16.14 22.10 -8.79
C ASN A 109 16.26 21.81 -7.30
N ILE A 110 17.32 21.12 -6.90
CA ILE A 110 17.57 20.77 -5.49
C ILE A 110 17.59 21.99 -4.55
N LYS A 111 17.91 23.19 -5.06
CA LYS A 111 17.89 24.43 -4.27
C LYS A 111 16.49 24.82 -3.78
N ASN A 112 15.44 24.29 -4.39
CA ASN A 112 14.05 24.52 -3.99
C ASN A 112 13.59 23.62 -2.84
N TYR A 113 14.46 22.72 -2.36
CA TYR A 113 14.15 21.72 -1.35
C TYR A 113 14.98 21.92 -0.08
N ILE A 114 14.38 21.68 1.09
CA ILE A 114 15.01 21.81 2.41
C ILE A 114 15.89 20.59 2.67
N LEU A 115 17.20 20.77 2.64
CA LEU A 115 18.16 19.75 3.04
C LEU A 115 18.22 19.66 4.58
N ARG A 116 17.79 18.55 5.16
CA ARG A 116 17.86 18.31 6.61
C ARG A 116 19.02 17.36 6.93
N ASN A 117 20.15 17.87 7.42
CA ASN A 117 21.33 17.06 7.81
C ASN A 117 21.66 15.95 6.78
N ASP A 118 21.92 14.72 7.23
CA ASP A 118 22.33 13.54 6.45
C ASP A 118 21.30 13.09 5.38
N SER A 119 20.12 13.70 5.30
CA SER A 119 19.08 13.36 4.31
C SER A 119 19.30 14.01 2.93
N GLY A 120 20.38 14.77 2.74
CA GLY A 120 20.70 15.40 1.46
C GLY A 120 20.92 14.40 0.32
N GLU A 121 21.42 13.21 0.60
CA GLU A 121 21.55 12.13 -0.40
C GLU A 121 20.19 11.58 -0.83
N ILE A 122 19.24 11.47 0.10
CA ILE A 122 17.90 10.93 -0.18
C ILE A 122 17.18 11.79 -1.22
N ILE A 123 17.15 13.11 -1.05
CA ILE A 123 16.48 14.01 -1.99
C ILE A 123 17.20 14.08 -3.34
N ARG A 124 18.54 13.96 -3.37
CA ARG A 124 19.28 13.86 -4.64
C ARG A 124 18.86 12.62 -5.41
N ASN A 125 18.86 11.46 -4.76
CA ASN A 125 18.44 10.20 -5.39
C ASN A 125 16.99 10.28 -5.87
N VAL A 126 16.07 10.85 -5.07
CA VAL A 126 14.67 11.05 -5.48
C VAL A 126 14.58 11.95 -6.71
N ILE A 127 15.29 13.08 -6.73
CA ILE A 127 15.29 14.00 -7.87
C ILE A 127 15.88 13.33 -9.12
N GLU A 128 17.01 12.64 -8.98
CA GLU A 128 17.67 11.91 -10.08
C GLU A 128 16.74 10.85 -10.67
N GLU A 129 16.15 10.01 -9.84
CA GLU A 129 15.21 8.98 -10.27
C GLU A 129 13.94 9.55 -10.92
N ILE A 130 13.47 10.73 -10.48
CA ILE A 130 12.35 11.42 -11.15
C ILE A 130 12.83 12.03 -12.48
N ASN A 131 14.05 12.52 -12.52
CA ASN A 131 14.62 13.14 -13.71
C ASN A 131 14.86 12.13 -14.84
N GLU A 132 15.16 10.87 -14.51
CA GLU A 132 15.28 9.76 -15.47
C GLU A 132 13.93 9.36 -16.11
N LEU A 133 12.80 9.73 -15.51
CA LEU A 133 11.48 9.46 -16.07
C LEU A 133 11.17 10.43 -17.22
N SER A 134 11.42 10.01 -18.47
CA SER A 134 11.02 10.71 -19.71
C SER A 134 11.51 12.18 -19.84
N GLY A 135 11.17 12.86 -20.94
CA GLY A 135 11.70 14.18 -21.33
C GLY A 135 11.29 15.39 -20.45
N ASP A 136 11.35 16.59 -21.05
CA ASP A 136 11.02 17.88 -20.40
C ASP A 136 9.50 18.09 -20.27
N GLU A 137 8.89 17.27 -19.41
CA GLU A 137 7.46 17.30 -19.12
C GLU A 137 7.17 18.26 -17.98
N ASN A 138 5.99 18.92 -18.01
CA ASN A 138 5.52 19.70 -16.88
C ASN A 138 5.06 18.80 -15.71
N PRO A 139 4.90 19.35 -14.48
CA PRO A 139 4.51 18.57 -13.30
C PRO A 139 3.21 17.75 -13.45
N TYR A 140 2.22 18.23 -14.21
CA TYR A 140 0.94 17.55 -14.41
C TYR A 140 1.04 16.27 -15.24
N ILE A 141 2.10 16.12 -16.02
CA ILE A 141 2.38 14.94 -16.81
C ILE A 141 3.39 14.05 -16.07
N LEU A 142 4.52 14.63 -15.65
CA LEU A 142 5.61 13.87 -15.03
C LEU A 142 5.16 13.17 -13.75
N PHE A 143 4.48 13.87 -12.83
CA PHE A 143 4.13 13.30 -11.52
C PHE A 143 3.12 12.15 -11.59
N LYS A 144 2.42 11.98 -12.71
CA LYS A 144 1.58 10.79 -12.94
C LYS A 144 2.40 9.52 -13.11
N LYS A 145 3.63 9.64 -13.63
CA LYS A 145 4.58 8.54 -13.86
C LYS A 145 5.44 8.22 -12.62
N VAL A 146 5.63 9.19 -11.73
CA VAL A 146 6.38 9.03 -10.49
C VAL A 146 5.61 8.14 -9.51
N THR A 147 6.25 7.23 -8.79
CA THR A 147 5.55 6.40 -7.78
C THR A 147 5.07 7.22 -6.58
N PHE A 148 4.04 6.77 -5.87
CA PHE A 148 3.55 7.47 -4.68
C PHE A 148 4.63 7.67 -3.61
N SER A 149 5.48 6.67 -3.37
CA SER A 149 6.58 6.75 -2.41
C SER A 149 7.59 7.86 -2.76
N LYS A 150 7.92 8.02 -4.05
CA LYS A 150 8.81 9.09 -4.51
C LYS A 150 8.14 10.45 -4.40
N MET A 151 6.85 10.56 -4.73
CA MET A 151 6.08 11.81 -4.57
C MET A 151 5.98 12.26 -3.12
N THR A 152 5.74 11.32 -2.18
CA THR A 152 5.70 11.62 -0.75
C THR A 152 7.07 12.01 -0.22
N SER A 153 8.13 11.33 -0.68
CA SER A 153 9.51 11.70 -0.35
C SER A 153 9.83 13.10 -0.86
N LEU A 154 9.53 13.43 -2.12
CA LEU A 154 9.69 14.78 -2.68
C LEU A 154 8.95 15.84 -1.85
N TYR A 155 7.70 15.55 -1.47
CA TYR A 155 6.91 16.40 -0.58
C TYR A 155 7.59 16.65 0.76
N ASP A 156 8.20 15.64 1.39
CA ASP A 156 8.84 15.77 2.70
C ASP A 156 9.99 16.80 2.71
N PHE A 157 10.61 17.06 1.56
CA PHE A 157 11.67 18.05 1.40
C PHE A 157 11.17 19.44 0.94
N LEU A 158 9.88 19.62 0.65
CA LEU A 158 9.34 20.96 0.35
C LEU A 158 9.38 21.87 1.59
N SER A 159 9.36 23.18 1.35
CA SER A 159 9.19 24.16 2.42
C SER A 159 7.83 24.01 3.10
N GLU A 160 7.73 24.36 4.38
CA GLU A 160 6.46 24.26 5.10
C GLU A 160 5.38 25.14 4.45
N GLU A 161 5.74 26.30 3.90
CA GLU A 161 4.82 27.17 3.15
C GLU A 161 4.21 26.45 1.93
N ILE A 162 5.03 25.73 1.15
CA ILE A 162 4.56 25.00 -0.03
C ILE A 162 3.73 23.78 0.41
N LYS A 163 4.17 23.05 1.45
CA LYS A 163 3.45 21.89 1.99
C LYS A 163 2.04 22.26 2.44
N GLU A 164 1.87 23.40 3.11
CA GLU A 164 0.56 23.86 3.55
C GLU A 164 -0.42 24.09 2.40
N LYS A 165 0.06 24.51 1.22
CA LYS A 165 -0.76 24.68 0.03
C LYS A 165 -1.22 23.35 -0.56
N ILE A 166 -0.53 22.24 -0.27
CA ILE A 166 -0.79 20.89 -0.81
C ILE A 166 -1.82 20.12 0.03
N ILE A 167 -1.94 20.43 1.33
CA ILE A 167 -2.92 19.80 2.21
C ILE A 167 -4.33 20.23 1.77
N PRO A 168 -5.21 19.32 1.33
CA PRO A 168 -6.48 19.69 0.69
C PRO A 168 -7.58 20.12 1.69
N PHE A 169 -7.23 20.47 2.93
CA PHE A 169 -8.19 20.67 4.00
C PHE A 169 -8.25 22.12 4.47
N ASN A 170 -9.33 22.82 4.07
CA ASN A 170 -9.77 24.07 4.71
C ASN A 170 -10.43 23.77 6.06
N PHE A 171 -9.66 23.34 7.06
CA PHE A 171 -10.15 23.28 8.44
C PHE A 171 -9.82 24.59 9.19
N LEU A 172 -10.61 24.88 10.21
CA LEU A 172 -10.35 25.98 11.15
C LEU A 172 -8.94 25.80 11.77
N GLN A 173 -8.24 26.90 12.08
CA GLN A 173 -6.82 26.86 12.48
C GLN A 173 -6.48 25.85 13.60
N THR A 174 -7.42 25.57 14.49
CA THR A 174 -7.29 24.59 15.60
C THR A 174 -7.21 23.13 15.16
N GLU A 175 -7.72 22.78 13.98
CA GLU A 175 -7.76 21.40 13.46
C GLU A 175 -6.63 21.12 12.45
N LYS A 176 -5.86 22.16 12.08
CA LYS A 176 -4.82 22.08 11.04
C LYS A 176 -3.66 21.16 11.42
N MET A 177 -3.28 21.13 12.71
CA MET A 177 -2.19 20.28 13.21
C MET A 177 -2.59 18.79 13.23
N GLU A 178 -3.77 18.48 13.76
CA GLU A 178 -4.31 17.12 13.79
C GLU A 178 -4.57 16.59 12.37
N ALA A 179 -5.12 17.42 11.48
CA ALA A 179 -5.31 17.05 10.07
C ALA A 179 -3.98 16.80 9.35
N LYS A 180 -2.93 17.57 9.66
CA LYS A 180 -1.57 17.35 9.13
C LYS A 180 -0.98 16.03 9.61
N GLU A 181 -1.16 15.70 10.89
CA GLU A 181 -0.75 14.40 11.44
C GLU A 181 -1.55 13.25 10.85
N LEU A 182 -2.87 13.37 10.74
CA LEU A 182 -3.74 12.36 10.11
C LEU A 182 -3.37 12.12 8.66
N PHE A 183 -3.15 13.19 7.89
CA PHE A 183 -2.70 13.09 6.50
C PHE A 183 -1.34 12.40 6.43
N ARG A 184 -0.35 12.85 7.21
CA ARG A 184 0.98 12.23 7.25
C ARG A 184 0.92 10.75 7.64
N ASN A 185 0.12 10.40 8.65
CA ASN A 185 -0.07 9.03 9.10
C ASN A 185 -0.75 8.18 8.01
N SER A 186 -1.71 8.75 7.27
CA SER A 186 -2.33 8.09 6.12
C SER A 186 -1.33 7.80 5.00
N LEU A 187 -0.39 8.72 4.72
CA LEU A 187 0.70 8.51 3.76
C LEU A 187 1.63 7.38 4.20
N ILE A 188 1.97 7.31 5.49
CA ILE A 188 2.81 6.24 6.06
C ILE A 188 2.10 4.89 5.99
N LEU A 189 0.80 4.85 6.31
CA LEU A 189 -0.02 3.63 6.22
C LEU A 189 -0.10 3.10 4.79
N ILE A 190 -0.18 3.99 3.79
CA ILE A 190 -0.17 3.63 2.38
C ILE A 190 1.22 3.13 1.95
N ARG A 191 2.31 3.71 2.46
CA ARG A 191 3.69 3.36 2.10
C ARG A 191 4.16 2.00 2.63
N LYS A 192 3.52 1.47 3.68
CA LYS A 192 3.88 0.19 4.30
C LYS A 192 3.14 -1.03 3.73
N LYS A 193 2.28 -0.85 2.72
CA LYS A 193 1.72 -1.94 1.92
C LYS A 193 2.47 -2.03 0.58
#